data_AF-A0A3N5LMI0-F1
#
_entry.id   AF-A0A3N5LMI0-F1
#
_cell.length_a   1.000
_cell.length_b   1.000
_cell.length_c   1.000
_cell.angle_alpha   90.00
_cell.angle_beta   90.00
_cell.angle_gamma   90.00
#
_symmetry.space_group_name_H-M   'P 1'
#
loop_
_entity.id
_entity.type
_entity.pdbx_description
1 polymer ?
#
loop_
_entity_poly.entity_id
_entity_poly.type
_entity_poly.pdbx_seq_one_letter_code
_entity_poly.pdbx_strand_id
1 'polypeptide(L)'
;AQGVPDERRQIFTRLDWLASDGKRVGQPDHGYQIESEGGWKKVLLRAPAPTGAAQAKIELMLGWAPQGTVWFDDIAFEEVPAPAPRKVRIAAVSLRPRDTGSKEGSVKTFLNALDQAGSAKADIACLGEGITVVGNGGKYAQMAETIPGPTTDSLGEKARQYGMYIVAGLYEREGNAVYNTAVLIDRKGAVAGKYRKVYLPREEIEGGLTPGTEFPVFQTDFGRVGIMICWDVEYTDPARALAAQGAEIILLPIWGGSLDLMKARALENHVFLVSSGYDCETAIIDPAGKIVRSTKESGRIETADVNLEERFTDPWLGDMRSRFHIEQRWDVPVAHR
;
A
#
# COMPACT_ATOMS: atom_id res chain seq x y z
N ALA A 1 -28.06 9.54 -3.84
CA ALA A 1 -29.02 10.17 -2.90
C ALA A 1 -29.42 11.53 -3.44
N GLN A 2 -30.30 12.28 -2.76
CA GLN A 2 -30.62 13.66 -3.14
C GLN A 2 -30.41 14.61 -1.96
N GLY A 3 -29.78 15.76 -2.23
CA GLY A 3 -29.57 16.79 -1.21
C GLY A 3 -28.55 16.43 -0.13
N VAL A 4 -27.74 15.39 -0.34
CA VAL A 4 -26.71 14.92 0.60
C VAL A 4 -25.34 15.45 0.15
N PRO A 5 -24.76 16.47 0.82
CA PRO A 5 -23.54 17.13 0.36
C PRO A 5 -22.29 16.24 0.40
N ASP A 6 -22.20 15.31 1.34
CA ASP A 6 -21.12 14.34 1.43
C ASP A 6 -21.70 12.94 1.62
N GLU A 7 -22.02 12.28 0.49
CA GLU A 7 -22.60 10.94 0.51
C GLU A 7 -21.70 9.91 1.22
N ARG A 8 -20.37 10.06 1.17
CA ARG A 8 -19.43 9.12 1.81
C ARG A 8 -19.47 9.24 3.33
N ARG A 9 -19.64 10.46 3.85
CA ARG A 9 -19.70 10.72 5.29
C ARG A 9 -21.10 10.73 5.86
N GLN A 10 -22.15 10.82 5.04
CA GLN A 10 -23.52 11.00 5.55
C GLN A 10 -24.40 9.78 5.29
N ILE A 11 -23.97 8.84 4.46
CA ILE A 11 -24.71 7.61 4.15
C ILE A 11 -23.91 6.41 4.61
N PHE A 12 -24.50 5.57 5.45
CA PHE A 12 -23.85 4.39 6.02
C PHE A 12 -24.69 3.16 5.78
N THR A 13 -24.06 2.14 5.21
CA THR A 13 -24.58 0.78 5.25
C THR A 13 -24.04 0.07 6.49
N ARG A 14 -24.90 -0.64 7.20
CA ARG A 14 -24.54 -1.43 8.37
C ARG A 14 -25.17 -2.81 8.26
N LEU A 15 -24.36 -3.83 8.51
CA LEU A 15 -24.79 -5.22 8.62
C LEU A 15 -24.58 -5.68 10.07
N ASP A 16 -25.68 -5.98 10.77
CA ASP A 16 -25.64 -6.63 12.08
C ASP A 16 -25.96 -8.13 11.92
N TRP A 17 -25.12 -8.96 12.53
CA TRP A 17 -25.37 -10.37 12.70
C TRP A 17 -26.10 -10.62 14.02
N LEU A 18 -27.22 -11.35 13.99
CA LEU A 18 -28.04 -11.60 15.17
C LEU A 18 -28.19 -13.11 15.42
N ALA A 19 -28.23 -13.50 16.69
CA ALA A 19 -28.59 -14.85 17.12
C ALA A 19 -30.10 -15.09 16.94
N SER A 20 -30.55 -16.33 17.17
CA SER A 20 -31.97 -16.69 17.08
C SER A 20 -32.87 -15.93 18.07
N ASP A 21 -32.31 -15.44 19.19
CA ASP A 21 -33.02 -14.62 20.18
C ASP A 21 -33.02 -13.12 19.85
N GLY A 22 -32.49 -12.73 18.68
CA GLY A 22 -32.43 -11.36 18.20
C GLY A 22 -31.30 -10.51 18.78
N LYS A 23 -30.44 -11.05 19.66
CA LYS A 23 -29.27 -10.32 20.17
C LYS A 23 -28.15 -10.31 19.14
N ARG A 24 -27.39 -9.22 19.10
CA ARG A 24 -26.22 -9.09 18.21
C ARG A 24 -25.11 -10.08 18.59
N VAL A 25 -24.52 -10.69 17.57
CA VAL A 25 -23.36 -11.57 17.65
C VAL A 25 -22.21 -10.93 16.89
N GLY A 26 -21.07 -10.73 17.54
CA GLY A 26 -19.94 -10.02 16.95
C GLY A 26 -20.18 -8.51 16.80
N GLN A 27 -19.35 -7.89 15.95
CA GLN A 27 -19.43 -6.46 15.65
C GLN A 27 -20.08 -6.21 14.30
N PRO A 28 -20.64 -5.02 14.06
CA PRO A 28 -21.24 -4.68 12.78
C PRO A 28 -20.20 -4.60 11.67
N ASP A 29 -20.62 -4.94 10.46
CA ASP A 29 -19.83 -4.75 9.24
C ASP A 29 -20.39 -3.58 8.42
N HIS A 30 -19.52 -2.95 7.63
CA HIS A 30 -19.86 -1.79 6.81
C HIS A 30 -19.46 -2.01 5.35
N GLY A 31 -20.42 -1.82 4.45
CA GLY A 31 -20.13 -1.76 3.02
C GLY A 31 -19.29 -0.53 2.68
N TYR A 32 -18.20 -0.75 1.95
CA TYR A 32 -17.26 0.31 1.57
C TYR A 32 -16.88 0.26 0.09
N GLN A 33 -17.15 -0.86 -0.60
CA GLN A 33 -16.93 -0.99 -2.03
C GLN A 33 -18.12 -0.37 -2.75
N ILE A 34 -17.88 0.64 -3.58
CA ILE A 34 -18.91 1.42 -4.25
C ILE A 34 -18.69 1.33 -5.76
N GLU A 35 -19.71 0.87 -6.47
CA GLU A 35 -19.76 0.82 -7.94
C GLU A 35 -20.92 1.69 -8.45
N SER A 36 -20.81 2.22 -9.66
CA SER A 36 -21.90 2.96 -10.30
C SER A 36 -22.70 2.02 -11.22
N GLU A 37 -24.01 1.95 -11.03
CA GLU A 37 -24.89 1.04 -11.77
C GLU A 37 -26.23 1.75 -12.06
N GLY A 38 -26.50 2.11 -13.33
CA GLY A 38 -27.83 2.59 -13.74
C GLY A 38 -28.36 3.84 -13.00
N GLY A 39 -27.48 4.78 -12.62
CA GLY A 39 -27.84 5.96 -11.82
C GLY A 39 -27.88 5.71 -10.30
N TRP A 40 -27.74 4.46 -9.89
CA TRP A 40 -27.58 4.03 -8.51
C TRP A 40 -26.10 3.83 -8.15
N LYS A 41 -25.83 3.80 -6.84
CA LYS A 41 -24.56 3.35 -6.28
C LYS A 41 -24.78 1.98 -5.67
N LYS A 42 -24.11 0.98 -6.21
CA LYS A 42 -24.09 -0.36 -5.65
C LYS A 42 -23.05 -0.40 -4.53
N VAL A 43 -23.49 -0.71 -3.31
CA VAL A 43 -22.59 -0.89 -2.17
C VAL A 43 -22.41 -2.40 -1.94
N LEU A 44 -21.17 -2.86 -1.99
CA LEU A 44 -20.82 -4.26 -1.83
C LEU A 44 -20.08 -4.48 -0.50
N LEU A 45 -20.43 -5.57 0.16
CA LEU A 45 -19.77 -6.08 1.35
C LEU A 45 -19.69 -7.60 1.26
N ARG A 46 -18.49 -8.14 1.46
CA ARG A 46 -18.28 -9.57 1.70
C ARG A 46 -17.85 -9.73 3.14
N ALA A 47 -18.68 -10.38 3.95
CA ALA A 47 -18.42 -10.57 5.37
C ALA A 47 -18.78 -12.00 5.80
N PRO A 48 -17.88 -12.71 6.52
CA PRO A 48 -18.22 -13.99 7.10
C PRO A 48 -19.23 -13.80 8.25
N ALA A 49 -20.28 -14.62 8.26
CA ALA A 49 -21.20 -14.68 9.39
C ALA A 49 -20.44 -15.18 10.65
N PRO A 50 -20.52 -14.48 11.79
CA PRO A 50 -19.86 -14.92 13.02
C PRO A 50 -20.56 -16.17 13.58
N THR A 51 -19.80 -17.00 14.29
CA THR A 51 -20.33 -18.21 14.95
C THR A 51 -21.54 -17.87 15.83
N GLY A 52 -22.68 -18.54 15.57
CA GLY A 52 -23.92 -18.34 16.32
C GLY A 52 -24.87 -17.30 15.71
N ALA A 53 -24.50 -16.65 14.62
CA ALA A 53 -25.44 -15.87 13.82
C ALA A 53 -26.50 -16.78 13.19
N ALA A 54 -27.76 -16.37 13.30
CA ALA A 54 -28.93 -17.04 12.70
C ALA A 54 -29.77 -16.08 11.83
N GLN A 55 -29.55 -14.77 11.98
CA GLN A 55 -30.23 -13.72 11.24
C GLN A 55 -29.24 -12.63 10.88
N ALA A 56 -29.55 -11.86 9.84
CA ALA A 56 -28.79 -10.70 9.41
C ALA A 56 -29.74 -9.50 9.24
N LYS A 57 -29.33 -8.34 9.73
CA LYS A 57 -30.08 -7.08 9.60
C LYS A 57 -29.22 -6.09 8.82
N ILE A 58 -29.72 -5.64 7.67
CA ILE A 58 -29.12 -4.56 6.88
C ILE A 58 -29.84 -3.26 7.20
N GLU A 59 -29.08 -2.21 7.46
CA GLU A 59 -29.58 -0.86 7.66
C GLU A 59 -28.86 0.11 6.73
N LEU A 60 -29.62 1.01 6.10
CA LEU A 60 -29.10 2.21 5.46
C LEU A 60 -29.43 3.40 6.36
N MET A 61 -28.41 4.13 6.78
CA MET A 61 -28.54 5.27 7.68
C MET A 61 -28.16 6.55 6.93
N LEU A 62 -29.00 7.58 7.05
CA LEU A 62 -28.65 8.96 6.71
C LEU A 62 -28.37 9.71 8.01
N GLY A 63 -27.15 10.19 8.17
CA GLY A 63 -26.71 10.93 9.36
C GLY A 63 -25.99 12.22 9.00
N TRP A 64 -26.00 13.19 9.90
CA TRP A 64 -25.24 14.45 9.77
C TRP A 64 -25.56 15.28 8.53
N ALA A 65 -26.71 15.04 7.88
CA ALA A 65 -27.22 15.83 6.77
C ALA A 65 -28.45 16.62 7.28
N PRO A 66 -28.39 17.97 7.35
CA PRO A 66 -29.54 18.78 7.80
C PRO A 66 -30.78 18.60 6.93
N GLN A 67 -30.55 18.25 5.67
CA GLN A 67 -31.54 17.93 4.65
C GLN A 67 -30.98 16.81 3.77
N GLY A 68 -31.84 16.02 3.17
CA GLY A 68 -31.44 14.97 2.24
C GLY A 68 -32.41 13.80 2.26
N THR A 69 -32.38 13.02 1.19
CA THR A 69 -33.16 11.78 1.09
C THR A 69 -32.28 10.69 0.49
N VAL A 70 -32.31 9.53 1.12
CA VAL A 70 -31.67 8.31 0.63
C VAL A 70 -32.75 7.30 0.31
N TRP A 71 -32.57 6.61 -0.79
CA TRP A 71 -33.39 5.47 -1.19
C TRP A 71 -32.46 4.27 -1.29
N PHE A 72 -33.00 3.10 -1.01
CA PHE A 72 -32.40 1.81 -1.25
C PHE A 72 -33.45 0.90 -1.86
N ASP A 73 -33.01 0.01 -2.73
CA ASP A 73 -33.83 -1.02 -3.35
C ASP A 73 -32.91 -2.22 -3.65
N ASP A 74 -33.47 -3.31 -4.16
CA ASP A 74 -32.71 -4.51 -4.57
C ASP A 74 -31.84 -5.08 -3.44
N ILE A 75 -32.37 -5.05 -2.20
CA ILE A 75 -31.68 -5.62 -1.05
C ILE A 75 -31.74 -7.14 -1.14
N ALA A 76 -30.59 -7.76 -1.39
CA ALA A 76 -30.45 -9.20 -1.47
C ALA A 76 -29.36 -9.70 -0.52
N PHE A 77 -29.60 -10.88 0.06
CA PHE A 77 -28.56 -11.70 0.66
C PHE A 77 -28.31 -12.87 -0.29
N GLU A 78 -27.13 -12.88 -0.88
CA GLU A 78 -26.68 -13.99 -1.71
C GLU A 78 -25.62 -14.75 -0.92
N GLU A 79 -25.88 -16.02 -0.64
CA GLU A 79 -24.84 -16.88 -0.09
C GLU A 79 -23.77 -17.06 -1.17
N VAL A 80 -22.56 -16.59 -0.84
CA VAL A 80 -21.39 -16.73 -1.69
C VAL A 80 -20.37 -17.64 -1.01
N PRO A 81 -19.56 -18.39 -1.77
CA PRO A 81 -18.42 -19.08 -1.19
C PRO A 81 -17.56 -18.10 -0.40
N ALA A 82 -17.02 -18.54 0.74
CA ALA A 82 -16.05 -17.76 1.48
C ALA A 82 -14.93 -17.29 0.53
N PRO A 83 -14.52 -16.00 0.57
CA PRO A 83 -13.46 -15.51 -0.28
C PRO A 83 -12.22 -16.41 -0.19
N ALA A 84 -11.77 -16.92 -1.33
CA ALA A 84 -10.57 -17.74 -1.37
C ALA A 84 -9.37 -16.89 -0.91
N PRO A 85 -8.43 -17.44 -0.12
CA PRO A 85 -7.25 -16.68 0.31
C PRO A 85 -6.49 -16.10 -0.88
N ARG A 86 -6.27 -14.78 -0.88
CA ARG A 86 -5.37 -14.09 -1.81
C ARG A 86 -3.97 -14.09 -1.21
N LYS A 87 -3.29 -15.23 -1.34
CA LYS A 87 -1.94 -15.42 -0.81
C LYS A 87 -0.91 -14.69 -1.66
N VAL A 88 -0.01 -13.98 -0.99
CA VAL A 88 1.09 -13.23 -1.61
C VAL A 88 2.36 -13.51 -0.83
N ARG A 89 3.42 -13.95 -1.52
CA ARG A 89 4.75 -14.02 -0.93
C ARG A 89 5.50 -12.73 -1.15
N ILE A 90 5.74 -11.99 -0.07
CA ILE A 90 6.46 -10.72 -0.08
C ILE A 90 7.93 -10.98 0.25
N ALA A 91 8.85 -10.34 -0.47
CA ALA A 91 10.27 -10.26 -0.13
C ALA A 91 10.68 -8.81 0.18
N ALA A 92 11.26 -8.58 1.36
CA ALA A 92 11.86 -7.33 1.77
C ALA A 92 13.38 -7.48 1.76
N VAL A 93 14.09 -6.69 0.94
CA VAL A 93 15.53 -6.83 0.77
C VAL A 93 16.28 -5.87 1.69
N SER A 94 17.11 -6.40 2.58
CA SER A 94 18.02 -5.62 3.43
C SER A 94 19.40 -5.67 2.81
N LEU A 95 19.80 -4.62 2.09
CA LEU A 95 21.09 -4.59 1.41
C LEU A 95 21.62 -3.16 1.33
N ARG A 96 22.76 -2.90 1.96
CA ARG A 96 23.53 -1.66 1.82
C ARG A 96 24.86 -1.94 1.12
N PRO A 97 24.95 -1.73 -0.20
CA PRO A 97 26.21 -1.85 -0.94
C PRO A 97 27.23 -0.79 -0.48
N ARG A 98 28.51 -1.13 -0.54
CA ARG A 98 29.65 -0.23 -0.27
C ARG A 98 30.69 -0.38 -1.37
N ASP A 99 31.41 0.71 -1.64
CA ASP A 99 32.55 0.74 -2.56
C ASP A 99 32.25 0.12 -3.93
N THR A 100 31.06 0.39 -4.46
CA THR A 100 30.56 -0.23 -5.70
C THR A 100 31.21 0.35 -6.95
N GLY A 101 31.93 1.46 -6.81
CA GLY A 101 32.76 2.13 -7.83
C GLY A 101 31.98 2.80 -8.97
N SER A 102 30.76 2.34 -9.23
CA SER A 102 29.91 2.80 -10.33
C SER A 102 28.43 2.58 -10.01
N LYS A 103 27.58 3.23 -10.80
CA LYS A 103 26.13 3.00 -10.79
C LYS A 103 25.79 1.56 -11.14
N GLU A 104 26.41 1.04 -12.20
CA GLU A 104 26.22 -0.33 -12.70
C GLU A 104 26.67 -1.35 -11.65
N GLY A 105 27.78 -1.07 -10.97
CA GLY A 105 28.25 -1.87 -9.84
C GLY A 105 27.23 -1.93 -8.70
N SER A 106 26.62 -0.80 -8.34
CA SER A 106 25.58 -0.75 -7.31
C SER A 106 24.34 -1.54 -7.71
N VAL A 107 23.78 -1.26 -8.89
CA VAL A 107 22.61 -1.96 -9.43
C VAL A 107 22.85 -3.46 -9.47
N LYS A 108 24.04 -3.92 -9.90
CA LYS A 108 24.40 -5.35 -9.94
C LYS A 108 24.28 -6.03 -8.57
N THR A 109 24.60 -5.37 -7.48
CA THR A 109 24.44 -5.96 -6.14
C THR A 109 22.98 -6.25 -5.79
N PHE A 110 22.07 -5.35 -6.15
CA PHE A 110 20.63 -5.55 -5.98
C PHE A 110 20.08 -6.62 -6.93
N LEU A 111 20.55 -6.66 -8.19
CA LEU A 111 20.19 -7.71 -9.13
C LEU A 111 20.57 -9.11 -8.63
N ASN A 112 21.73 -9.24 -7.96
CA ASN A 112 22.12 -10.50 -7.32
C ASN A 112 21.25 -10.83 -6.10
N ALA A 113 20.85 -9.83 -5.30
CA ALA A 113 19.97 -10.05 -4.16
C ALA A 113 18.56 -10.51 -4.58
N LEU A 114 18.08 -10.09 -5.76
CA LEU A 114 16.84 -10.58 -6.34
C LEU A 114 16.86 -12.10 -6.61
N ASP A 115 18.03 -12.72 -6.76
CA ASP A 115 18.12 -14.18 -6.93
C ASP A 115 17.68 -14.93 -5.67
N GLN A 116 17.87 -14.32 -4.48
CA GLN A 116 17.35 -14.87 -3.23
C GLN A 116 15.82 -14.80 -3.21
N ALA A 117 15.25 -13.66 -3.61
CA ALA A 117 13.78 -13.47 -3.67
C ALA A 117 13.14 -14.40 -4.71
N GLY A 118 13.79 -14.55 -5.87
CA GLY A 118 13.41 -15.50 -6.90
C GLY A 118 13.48 -16.95 -6.45
N SER A 119 14.53 -17.34 -5.72
CA SER A 119 14.67 -18.68 -5.13
C SER A 119 13.59 -18.96 -4.08
N ALA A 120 13.21 -17.93 -3.32
CA ALA A 120 12.09 -17.99 -2.39
C ALA A 120 10.71 -17.98 -3.07
N LYS A 121 10.65 -17.79 -4.39
CA LYS A 121 9.42 -17.67 -5.18
C LYS A 121 8.54 -16.51 -4.70
N ALA A 122 9.14 -15.36 -4.42
CA ALA A 122 8.41 -14.17 -4.06
C ALA A 122 7.49 -13.72 -5.21
N ASP A 123 6.28 -13.28 -4.87
CA ASP A 123 5.36 -12.63 -5.81
C ASP A 123 5.74 -11.17 -6.05
N ILE A 124 6.31 -10.52 -5.03
CA ILE A 124 6.80 -9.15 -5.09
C ILE A 124 8.05 -8.99 -4.22
N ALA A 125 9.06 -8.30 -4.75
CA ALA A 125 10.27 -7.94 -4.02
C ALA A 125 10.42 -6.42 -3.91
N CYS A 126 10.67 -5.91 -2.69
CA CYS A 126 10.99 -4.51 -2.45
C CYS A 126 12.50 -4.33 -2.25
N LEU A 127 13.11 -3.50 -3.09
CA LEU A 127 14.50 -3.06 -3.00
C LEU A 127 14.61 -1.67 -2.37
N GLY A 128 15.84 -1.25 -2.09
CA GLY A 128 16.14 0.01 -1.40
C GLY A 128 15.94 1.27 -2.27
N GLU A 129 16.06 2.41 -1.62
CA GLU A 129 15.96 3.74 -2.23
C GLU A 129 17.25 4.13 -2.98
N GLY A 130 17.13 4.71 -4.18
CA GLY A 130 18.31 5.24 -4.88
C GLY A 130 19.38 4.18 -5.18
N ILE A 131 18.99 3.01 -5.68
CA ILE A 131 19.89 1.88 -5.99
C ILE A 131 20.98 2.22 -7.02
N THR A 132 20.82 3.33 -7.76
CA THR A 132 21.83 3.84 -8.70
C THR A 132 22.95 4.63 -8.02
N VAL A 133 22.77 5.07 -6.77
CA VAL A 133 23.70 5.96 -6.03
C VAL A 133 24.37 5.27 -4.84
N VAL A 134 23.64 4.41 -4.12
CA VAL A 134 24.15 3.83 -2.88
C VAL A 134 25.50 3.11 -3.11
N GLY A 135 26.47 3.39 -2.24
CA GLY A 135 27.79 2.75 -2.27
C GLY A 135 28.79 3.28 -3.30
N ASN A 136 28.41 4.21 -4.19
CA ASN A 136 29.36 4.80 -5.18
C ASN A 136 29.65 6.29 -4.99
N GLY A 137 28.91 7.01 -4.14
CA GLY A 137 29.18 8.43 -3.82
C GLY A 137 28.82 9.42 -4.94
N GLY A 138 28.10 8.97 -5.97
CA GLY A 138 27.64 9.82 -7.07
C GLY A 138 26.63 10.88 -6.66
N LYS A 139 26.61 12.01 -7.38
CA LYS A 139 25.55 13.00 -7.25
C LYS A 139 24.27 12.53 -7.94
N TYR A 140 23.09 12.90 -7.41
CA TYR A 140 21.79 12.47 -7.95
C TYR A 140 21.67 12.75 -9.45
N ALA A 141 21.95 13.99 -9.88
CA ALA A 141 21.88 14.38 -11.28
C ALA A 141 22.94 13.72 -12.18
N GLN A 142 23.94 13.01 -11.66
CA GLN A 142 24.86 12.21 -12.48
C GLN A 142 24.39 10.75 -12.60
N MET A 143 23.74 10.26 -11.55
CA MET A 143 23.25 8.88 -11.47
C MET A 143 21.82 8.70 -11.97
N ALA A 144 21.12 9.79 -12.30
CA ALA A 144 19.75 9.73 -12.79
C ALA A 144 19.65 9.26 -14.24
N GLU A 145 18.66 8.40 -14.50
CA GLU A 145 18.36 7.78 -15.79
C GLU A 145 16.94 8.11 -16.24
N THR A 146 16.64 7.96 -17.53
CA THR A 146 15.24 7.97 -17.98
C THR A 146 14.50 6.75 -17.43
N ILE A 147 13.18 6.85 -17.31
CA ILE A 147 12.31 5.71 -17.00
C ILE A 147 11.30 5.57 -18.15
N PRO A 148 11.33 4.46 -18.93
CA PRO A 148 12.27 3.34 -18.84
C PRO A 148 13.72 3.72 -19.22
N GLY A 149 14.67 2.90 -18.77
CA GLY A 149 16.12 3.04 -18.99
C GLY A 149 16.92 1.82 -18.52
N PRO A 150 18.26 1.90 -18.52
CA PRO A 150 19.16 0.75 -18.31
C PRO A 150 18.88 -0.04 -17.02
N THR A 151 18.63 0.66 -15.91
CA THR A 151 18.30 0.01 -14.63
C THR A 151 16.96 -0.70 -14.69
N THR A 152 15.91 -0.09 -15.25
CA THR A 152 14.59 -0.73 -15.36
C THR A 152 14.60 -1.91 -16.32
N ASP A 153 15.43 -1.88 -17.36
CA ASP A 153 15.59 -3.00 -18.30
C ASP A 153 16.20 -4.21 -17.59
N SER A 154 17.27 -3.98 -16.82
CA SER A 154 17.94 -5.04 -16.03
C SER A 154 17.03 -5.62 -14.94
N LEU A 155 16.25 -4.77 -14.26
CA LEU A 155 15.21 -5.22 -13.33
C LEU A 155 14.12 -6.02 -14.05
N GLY A 156 13.74 -5.59 -15.25
CA GLY A 156 12.77 -6.27 -16.11
C GLY A 156 13.19 -7.69 -16.49
N GLU A 157 14.48 -7.91 -16.76
CA GLU A 157 15.03 -9.26 -16.98
C GLU A 157 14.86 -10.15 -15.75
N LYS A 158 15.20 -9.67 -14.55
CA LYS A 158 15.01 -10.42 -13.30
C LYS A 158 13.54 -10.69 -12.99
N ALA A 159 12.68 -9.69 -13.20
CA ALA A 159 11.24 -9.83 -12.99
C ALA A 159 10.66 -10.94 -13.88
N ARG A 160 11.04 -10.95 -15.17
CA ARG A 160 10.63 -11.98 -16.14
C ARG A 160 11.21 -13.35 -15.82
N GLN A 161 12.48 -13.41 -15.41
CA GLN A 161 13.18 -14.64 -15.05
C GLN A 161 12.48 -15.37 -13.90
N TYR A 162 12.06 -14.63 -12.88
CA TYR A 162 11.44 -15.20 -11.67
C TYR A 162 9.93 -15.10 -11.65
N GLY A 163 9.32 -14.44 -12.64
CA GLY A 163 7.89 -14.22 -12.72
C GLY A 163 7.35 -13.44 -11.52
N MET A 164 8.05 -12.40 -11.07
CA MET A 164 7.70 -11.61 -9.86
C MET A 164 7.59 -10.12 -10.18
N TYR A 165 6.85 -9.38 -9.35
CA TYR A 165 6.90 -7.92 -9.33
C TYR A 165 8.15 -7.44 -8.59
N ILE A 166 8.68 -6.28 -8.99
CA ILE A 166 9.83 -5.66 -8.32
C ILE A 166 9.55 -4.19 -8.09
N VAL A 167 9.76 -3.73 -6.85
CA VAL A 167 9.80 -2.32 -6.49
C VAL A 167 11.23 -1.90 -6.23
N ALA A 168 11.70 -0.82 -6.85
CA ALA A 168 13.06 -0.31 -6.68
C ALA A 168 13.10 1.21 -6.76
N GLY A 169 13.81 1.87 -5.83
CA GLY A 169 14.07 3.30 -5.88
C GLY A 169 15.29 3.63 -6.76
N LEU A 170 15.16 4.61 -7.64
CA LEU A 170 16.24 5.16 -8.47
C LEU A 170 16.06 6.67 -8.66
N TYR A 171 17.08 7.32 -9.21
CA TYR A 171 16.95 8.71 -9.65
C TYR A 171 16.49 8.75 -11.09
N GLU A 172 15.39 9.45 -11.33
CA GLU A 172 14.79 9.64 -12.66
C GLU A 172 15.23 10.98 -13.25
N ARG A 173 15.51 11.01 -14.54
CA ARG A 173 15.67 12.24 -15.33
C ARG A 173 14.54 12.39 -16.33
N GLU A 174 13.88 13.55 -16.28
CA GLU A 174 12.87 13.96 -17.25
C GLU A 174 13.19 15.39 -17.70
N GLY A 175 13.69 15.52 -18.94
CA GLY A 175 14.24 16.78 -19.41
C GLY A 175 15.38 17.27 -18.52
N ASN A 176 15.22 18.45 -17.94
CA ASN A 176 16.18 19.06 -17.02
C ASN A 176 15.91 18.72 -15.54
N ALA A 177 14.76 18.12 -15.23
CA ALA A 177 14.38 17.79 -13.87
C ALA A 177 14.92 16.41 -13.46
N VAL A 178 15.24 16.28 -12.16
CA VAL A 178 15.68 15.03 -11.55
C VAL A 178 14.77 14.72 -10.37
N TYR A 179 14.29 13.49 -10.28
CA TYR A 179 13.35 13.04 -9.24
C TYR A 179 13.89 11.83 -8.50
N ASN A 180 13.59 11.70 -7.21
CA ASN A 180 13.71 10.45 -6.48
C ASN A 180 12.47 9.59 -6.77
N THR A 181 12.64 8.49 -7.49
CA THR A 181 11.53 7.73 -8.09
C THR A 181 11.62 6.25 -7.77
N ALA A 182 10.54 5.66 -7.31
CA ALA A 182 10.41 4.22 -7.20
C ALA A 182 9.58 3.68 -8.36
N VAL A 183 10.08 2.63 -9.03
CA VAL A 183 9.38 1.95 -10.12
C VAL A 183 8.75 0.66 -9.64
N LEU A 184 7.61 0.31 -10.23
CA LEU A 184 7.02 -1.03 -10.18
C LEU A 184 7.26 -1.71 -11.53
N ILE A 185 8.03 -2.80 -11.51
CA ILE A 185 8.23 -3.67 -12.66
C ILE A 185 7.27 -4.86 -12.52
N ASP A 186 6.53 -5.18 -13.59
CA ASP A 186 5.60 -6.32 -13.61
C ASP A 186 6.30 -7.66 -13.84
N ARG A 187 5.54 -8.76 -13.70
CA ARG A 187 6.03 -10.13 -13.96
C ARG A 187 6.50 -10.34 -15.41
N LYS A 188 6.09 -9.49 -16.34
CA LYS A 188 6.53 -9.52 -17.75
C LYS A 188 7.75 -8.62 -17.99
N GLY A 189 8.32 -8.04 -16.94
CA GLY A 189 9.50 -7.19 -17.01
C GLY A 189 9.26 -5.80 -17.62
N ALA A 190 8.01 -5.33 -17.66
CA ALA A 190 7.66 -3.99 -18.09
C ALA A 190 7.49 -3.04 -16.89
N VAL A 191 7.71 -1.75 -17.09
CA VAL A 191 7.38 -0.73 -16.08
C VAL A 191 5.85 -0.61 -16.01
N ALA A 192 5.25 -1.15 -14.95
CA ALA A 192 3.81 -1.05 -14.68
C ALA A 192 3.42 0.27 -14.02
N GLY A 193 4.39 0.96 -13.42
CA GLY A 193 4.16 2.26 -12.81
C GLY A 193 5.42 2.86 -12.20
N LYS A 194 5.33 4.14 -11.83
CA LYS A 194 6.37 4.85 -11.09
C LYS A 194 5.74 5.81 -10.08
N TYR A 195 6.44 6.04 -8.98
CA TYR A 195 6.08 6.99 -7.94
C TYR A 195 7.26 7.93 -7.70
N ARG A 196 7.04 9.24 -7.85
CA ARG A 196 8.03 10.28 -7.54
C ARG A 196 7.81 10.72 -6.09
N LYS A 197 8.87 10.67 -5.27
CA LYS A 197 8.85 11.05 -3.84
C LYS A 197 8.25 12.44 -3.66
N VAL A 198 7.21 12.55 -2.84
CA VAL A 198 6.51 13.82 -2.61
C VAL A 198 7.23 14.62 -1.54
N TYR A 199 7.58 13.99 -0.42
CA TYR A 199 8.28 14.66 0.68
C TYR A 199 9.78 14.54 0.52
N LEU A 200 10.43 15.62 0.07
CA LEU A 200 11.88 15.68 -0.02
C LEU A 200 12.50 16.17 1.30
N PRO A 201 13.49 15.45 1.87
CA PRO A 201 14.31 16.00 2.93
C PRO A 201 15.19 17.15 2.39
N ARG A 202 15.70 18.00 3.30
CA ARG A 202 16.50 19.18 2.95
C ARG A 202 17.64 18.85 1.99
N GLU A 203 18.35 17.76 2.24
CA GLU A 203 19.53 17.32 1.49
C GLU A 203 19.18 16.95 0.03
N GLU A 204 17.96 16.48 -0.23
CA GLU A 204 17.45 16.20 -1.57
C GLU A 204 17.05 17.48 -2.31
N ILE A 205 16.43 18.43 -1.61
CA ILE A 205 16.09 19.75 -2.15
C ILE A 205 17.38 20.50 -2.54
N GLU A 206 18.34 20.59 -1.63
CA GLU A 206 19.65 21.20 -1.87
C GLU A 206 20.45 20.45 -2.94
N GLY A 207 20.21 19.14 -3.07
CA GLY A 207 20.75 18.29 -4.13
C GLY A 207 20.11 18.49 -5.51
N GLY A 208 19.09 19.35 -5.63
CA GLY A 208 18.44 19.71 -6.89
C GLY A 208 17.34 18.73 -7.32
N LEU A 209 16.76 17.95 -6.41
CA LEU A 209 15.63 17.09 -6.73
C LEU A 209 14.32 17.87 -6.79
N THR A 210 13.46 17.42 -7.70
CA THR A 210 12.10 17.94 -7.87
C THR A 210 11.12 17.00 -7.15
N PRO A 211 10.15 17.53 -6.37
CA PRO A 211 9.18 16.69 -5.68
C PRO A 211 8.14 16.11 -6.67
N GLY A 212 7.61 14.95 -6.33
CA GLY A 212 6.38 14.42 -6.92
C GLY A 212 5.14 15.18 -6.47
N THR A 213 3.99 14.85 -7.07
CA THR A 213 2.72 15.55 -6.81
C THR A 213 1.52 14.63 -6.62
N GLU A 214 1.74 13.31 -6.60
CA GLU A 214 0.68 12.30 -6.62
C GLU A 214 1.03 11.08 -5.78
N PHE A 215 0.00 10.39 -5.29
CA PHE A 215 0.11 9.12 -4.54
C PHE A 215 -0.59 8.00 -5.32
N PRO A 216 -0.04 7.51 -6.44
CA PRO A 216 -0.69 6.51 -7.29
C PRO A 216 -0.74 5.14 -6.61
N VAL A 217 -1.83 4.40 -6.88
CA VAL A 217 -1.99 2.98 -6.51
C VAL A 217 -1.95 2.13 -7.78
N PHE A 218 -1.21 1.03 -7.73
CA PHE A 218 -0.99 0.15 -8.87
C PHE A 218 -1.74 -1.17 -8.71
N GLN A 219 -2.35 -1.63 -9.79
CA GLN A 219 -3.03 -2.92 -9.83
C GLN A 219 -2.03 -4.05 -10.15
N THR A 220 -2.00 -5.09 -9.33
CA THR A 220 -1.29 -6.35 -9.59
C THR A 220 -2.30 -7.48 -9.80
N ASP A 221 -1.81 -8.69 -10.08
CA ASP A 221 -2.65 -9.89 -10.22
C ASP A 221 -3.19 -10.42 -8.88
N PHE A 222 -2.62 -10.00 -7.76
CA PHE A 222 -3.03 -10.41 -6.42
C PHE A 222 -3.75 -9.31 -5.62
N GLY A 223 -3.58 -8.04 -5.97
CA GLY A 223 -4.16 -6.94 -5.19
C GLY A 223 -3.68 -5.56 -5.65
N ARG A 224 -3.92 -4.56 -4.82
CA ARG A 224 -3.49 -3.19 -5.08
C ARG A 224 -2.30 -2.81 -4.20
N VAL A 225 -1.29 -2.19 -4.80
CA VAL A 225 -0.07 -1.79 -4.10
C VAL A 225 0.18 -0.28 -4.21
N GLY A 226 0.61 0.33 -3.11
CA GLY A 226 1.10 1.70 -3.07
C GLY A 226 2.62 1.72 -2.86
N ILE A 227 3.24 2.85 -3.15
CA ILE A 227 4.68 3.04 -2.91
C ILE A 227 4.89 4.36 -2.17
N MET A 228 5.73 4.33 -1.13
CA MET A 228 6.27 5.50 -0.44
C MET A 228 7.78 5.45 -0.53
N ILE A 229 8.48 6.57 -0.37
CA ILE A 229 9.94 6.59 -0.36
C ILE A 229 10.43 7.34 0.87
N CYS A 230 11.21 6.65 1.70
CA CYS A 230 11.92 7.18 2.86
C CYS A 230 11.16 8.25 3.64
N TRP A 231 11.48 9.52 3.39
CA TRP A 231 10.98 10.69 4.12
C TRP A 231 9.45 10.83 4.08
N ASP A 232 8.77 10.22 3.10
CA ASP A 232 7.31 10.12 3.10
C ASP A 232 6.76 9.46 4.37
N VAL A 233 7.51 8.55 5.01
CA VAL A 233 7.07 7.85 6.24
C VAL A 233 6.90 8.81 7.43
N GLU A 234 7.59 9.94 7.43
CA GLU A 234 7.48 10.95 8.51
C GLU A 234 6.11 11.64 8.50
N TYR A 235 5.41 11.61 7.36
CA TYR A 235 4.12 12.26 7.16
C TYR A 235 3.00 11.22 7.11
N THR A 236 1.81 11.57 7.60
CA THR A 236 0.67 10.64 7.70
C THR A 236 -0.12 10.54 6.39
N ASP A 237 -0.13 11.60 5.60
CA ASP A 237 -0.94 11.73 4.39
C ASP A 237 -0.54 10.79 3.24
N PRO A 238 0.74 10.41 2.99
CA PRO A 238 1.06 9.48 1.91
C PRO A 238 0.39 8.13 2.11
N ALA A 239 0.61 7.50 3.28
CA ALA A 239 0.03 6.20 3.59
C ALA A 239 -1.51 6.26 3.62
N ARG A 240 -2.06 7.35 4.17
CA ARG A 240 -3.50 7.61 4.22
C ARG A 240 -4.11 7.72 2.82
N ALA A 241 -3.48 8.47 1.93
CA ALA A 241 -3.94 8.67 0.56
C ALA A 241 -3.89 7.37 -0.26
N LEU A 242 -2.81 6.58 -0.11
CA LEU A 242 -2.67 5.29 -0.79
C LEU A 242 -3.73 4.29 -0.31
N ALA A 243 -3.90 4.15 1.01
CA ALA A 243 -4.91 3.26 1.57
C ALA A 243 -6.34 3.70 1.21
N ALA A 244 -6.62 5.01 1.19
CA ALA A 244 -7.93 5.53 0.76
C ALA A 244 -8.26 5.21 -0.71
N GLN A 245 -7.25 5.07 -1.56
CA GLN A 245 -7.37 4.63 -2.96
C GLN A 245 -7.40 3.08 -3.10
N GLY A 246 -7.35 2.37 -1.97
CA GLY A 246 -7.49 0.91 -1.90
C GLY A 246 -6.20 0.14 -1.95
N ALA A 247 -5.03 0.76 -1.70
CA ALA A 247 -3.79 0.01 -1.50
C ALA A 247 -3.93 -0.97 -0.33
N GLU A 248 -3.46 -2.20 -0.52
CA GLU A 248 -3.48 -3.27 0.48
C GLU A 248 -2.07 -3.54 1.03
N ILE A 249 -1.05 -3.25 0.21
CA ILE A 249 0.36 -3.31 0.54
C ILE A 249 0.99 -1.97 0.17
N ILE A 250 1.77 -1.38 1.07
CA ILE A 250 2.64 -0.24 0.78
C ILE A 250 4.10 -0.70 0.83
N LEU A 251 4.81 -0.49 -0.28
CA LEU A 251 6.23 -0.79 -0.40
C LEU A 251 7.01 0.49 -0.12
N LEU A 252 8.05 0.40 0.71
CA LEU A 252 8.83 1.53 1.22
C LEU A 252 10.33 1.28 1.02
N PRO A 253 10.88 1.60 -0.17
CA PRO A 253 12.31 1.83 -0.32
C PRO A 253 12.74 2.97 0.60
N ILE A 254 13.72 2.74 1.49
CA ILE A 254 14.11 3.72 2.50
C ILE A 254 15.60 3.69 2.83
N TRP A 255 16.23 4.87 2.92
CA TRP A 255 17.60 4.95 3.40
C TRP A 255 17.72 4.72 4.91
N GLY A 256 16.91 5.45 5.69
CA GLY A 256 16.87 5.38 7.14
C GLY A 256 15.56 5.95 7.67
N GLY A 257 15.17 5.59 8.90
CA GLY A 257 13.90 6.00 9.48
C GLY A 257 13.54 5.21 10.74
N SER A 258 12.38 5.54 11.33
CA SER A 258 11.88 4.91 12.55
C SER A 258 10.96 3.73 12.25
N LEU A 259 11.27 2.56 12.84
CA LEU A 259 10.40 1.39 12.81
C LEU A 259 9.04 1.67 13.47
N ASP A 260 8.98 2.56 14.45
CA ASP A 260 7.71 2.93 15.09
C ASP A 260 6.81 3.72 14.14
N LEU A 261 7.37 4.58 13.29
CA LEU A 261 6.61 5.27 12.26
C LEU A 261 6.11 4.30 11.20
N MET A 262 6.96 3.37 10.75
CA MET A 262 6.56 2.31 9.81
C MET A 262 5.36 1.50 10.36
N LYS A 263 5.41 1.12 11.64
CA LYS A 263 4.30 0.43 12.31
C LYS A 263 3.07 1.30 12.43
N ALA A 264 3.23 2.58 12.76
CA ALA A 264 2.12 3.52 12.85
C ALA A 264 1.40 3.66 11.51
N ARG A 265 2.15 3.79 10.40
CA ARG A 265 1.58 3.89 9.03
C ARG A 265 0.83 2.62 8.62
N ALA A 266 1.32 1.45 8.98
CA ALA A 266 0.61 0.18 8.76
C ALA A 266 -0.69 0.12 9.57
N LEU A 267 -0.59 0.39 10.88
CA LEU A 267 -1.69 0.28 11.83
C LEU A 267 -2.82 1.27 11.55
N GLU A 268 -2.51 2.56 11.36
CA GLU A 268 -3.55 3.60 11.24
C GLU A 268 -4.31 3.52 9.90
N ASN A 269 -3.74 2.84 8.92
CA ASN A 269 -4.27 2.72 7.56
C ASN A 269 -4.75 1.30 7.23
N HIS A 270 -4.54 0.33 8.13
CA HIS A 270 -4.90 -1.08 7.96
C HIS A 270 -4.37 -1.69 6.66
N VAL A 271 -3.08 -1.45 6.39
CA VAL A 271 -2.35 -1.98 5.22
C VAL A 271 -1.13 -2.75 5.65
N PHE A 272 -0.71 -3.72 4.85
CA PHE A 272 0.64 -4.26 4.99
C PHE A 272 1.66 -3.18 4.61
N LEU A 273 2.75 -3.07 5.35
CA LEU A 273 3.84 -2.17 5.03
C LEU A 273 5.16 -2.94 4.96
N VAL A 274 5.91 -2.73 3.88
CA VAL A 274 7.14 -3.46 3.58
C VAL A 274 8.27 -2.46 3.41
N SER A 275 9.15 -2.33 4.40
CA SER A 275 10.33 -1.49 4.29
C SER A 275 11.50 -2.27 3.71
N SER A 276 12.29 -1.63 2.84
CA SER A 276 13.60 -2.11 2.37
C SER A 276 14.63 -1.04 2.71
N GLY A 277 15.32 -1.27 3.83
CA GLY A 277 16.14 -0.28 4.53
C GLY A 277 17.65 -0.48 4.36
N TYR A 278 18.41 0.62 4.36
CA TYR A 278 19.88 0.57 4.49
C TYR A 278 20.35 0.73 5.93
N ASP A 279 19.89 1.79 6.60
CA ASP A 279 20.30 2.21 7.94
C ASP A 279 19.14 2.15 8.95
N CYS A 280 18.09 1.43 8.59
CA CYS A 280 16.94 1.15 9.43
C CYS A 280 16.52 -0.32 9.30
N GLU A 281 15.52 -0.72 10.09
CA GLU A 281 14.95 -2.05 10.00
C GLU A 281 14.27 -2.26 8.64
N THR A 282 14.66 -3.32 7.94
CA THR A 282 13.89 -3.91 6.83
C THR A 282 12.84 -4.80 7.46
N ALA A 283 11.56 -4.53 7.22
CA ALA A 283 10.47 -5.20 7.93
C ALA A 283 9.25 -5.43 7.03
N ILE A 284 8.57 -6.54 7.28
CA ILE A 284 7.21 -6.81 6.80
C ILE A 284 6.28 -6.64 8.00
N ILE A 285 5.38 -5.68 7.93
CA ILE A 285 4.48 -5.29 9.01
C ILE A 285 3.04 -5.52 8.55
N ASP A 286 2.23 -6.13 9.41
CA ASP A 286 0.82 -6.39 9.12
C ASP A 286 -0.09 -5.16 9.40
N PRO A 287 -1.35 -5.17 8.92
CA PRO A 287 -2.35 -4.14 9.19
C PRO A 287 -2.68 -3.87 10.67
N ALA A 288 -2.20 -4.70 11.61
CA ALA A 288 -2.30 -4.47 13.05
C ALA A 288 -1.02 -3.85 13.65
N GLY A 289 -0.06 -3.45 12.80
CA GLY A 289 1.22 -2.87 13.22
C GLY A 289 2.19 -3.87 13.84
N LYS A 290 1.93 -5.17 13.70
CA LYS A 290 2.81 -6.23 14.19
C LYS A 290 3.85 -6.57 13.13
N ILE A 291 5.09 -6.72 13.57
CA ILE A 291 6.20 -7.16 12.73
C ILE A 291 6.03 -8.66 12.46
N VAL A 292 5.84 -9.02 11.19
CA VAL A 292 5.77 -10.41 10.72
C VAL A 292 7.18 -10.99 10.59
N ARG A 293 8.07 -10.22 9.97
CA ARG A 293 9.49 -10.50 9.79
C ARG A 293 10.27 -9.20 9.75
N SER A 294 11.51 -9.22 10.24
CA SER A 294 12.40 -8.07 10.10
C SER A 294 13.86 -8.47 10.22
N THR A 295 14.73 -7.62 9.67
CA THR A 295 16.18 -7.71 9.85
C THR A 295 16.84 -6.34 9.72
N LYS A 296 18.00 -6.19 10.37
CA LYS A 296 18.98 -5.12 10.10
C LYS A 296 20.24 -5.64 9.43
N GLU A 297 20.32 -6.94 9.17
CA GLU A 297 21.50 -7.56 8.58
C GLU A 297 21.51 -7.25 7.07
N SER A 298 22.53 -6.52 6.63
CA SER A 298 22.75 -6.26 5.20
C SER A 298 23.16 -7.54 4.47
N GLY A 299 22.60 -7.76 3.28
CA GLY A 299 22.80 -8.96 2.46
C GLY A 299 21.72 -10.03 2.64
N ARG A 300 20.74 -9.80 3.51
CA ARG A 300 19.61 -10.71 3.75
C ARG A 300 18.32 -10.24 3.09
N ILE A 301 17.43 -11.20 2.85
CA ILE A 301 16.04 -10.91 2.55
C ILE A 301 15.16 -11.50 3.65
N GLU A 302 14.08 -10.81 3.95
CA GLU A 302 12.99 -11.35 4.76
C GLU A 302 11.82 -11.70 3.86
N THR A 303 11.23 -12.87 4.04
CA THR A 303 10.08 -13.32 3.26
C THR A 303 8.92 -13.71 4.14
N ALA A 304 7.71 -13.32 3.76
CA ALA A 304 6.48 -13.73 4.44
C ALA A 304 5.38 -14.05 3.42
N ASP A 305 4.63 -15.12 3.69
CA ASP A 305 3.37 -15.40 3.03
C ASP A 305 2.25 -14.65 3.79
N VAL A 306 1.59 -13.72 3.12
CA VAL A 306 0.45 -12.96 3.66
C VAL A 306 -0.82 -13.30 2.91
N ASN A 307 -1.98 -13.08 3.53
CA ASN A 307 -3.28 -13.25 2.88
C ASN A 307 -4.01 -11.90 2.83
N LEU A 308 -4.23 -11.36 1.62
CA LEU A 308 -4.91 -10.07 1.46
C LEU A 308 -6.42 -10.13 1.73
N GLU A 309 -6.99 -11.32 1.88
CA GLU A 309 -8.37 -11.54 2.36
C GLU A 309 -8.45 -11.69 3.89
N GLU A 310 -7.33 -11.70 4.60
CA GLU A 310 -7.34 -11.79 6.07
C GLU A 310 -7.97 -10.53 6.67
N ARG A 311 -8.92 -10.74 7.59
CA ARG A 311 -9.60 -9.66 8.30
C ARG A 311 -8.83 -9.33 9.57
N PHE A 312 -8.52 -8.05 9.75
CA PHE A 312 -7.89 -7.52 10.97
C PHE A 312 -8.95 -6.82 11.81
N THR A 313 -9.53 -7.59 12.74
CA THR A 313 -10.66 -7.13 13.55
C THR A 313 -10.24 -6.63 14.93
N ASP A 314 -10.76 -5.50 15.34
CA ASP A 314 -10.72 -5.03 16.72
C ASP A 314 -11.87 -5.66 17.53
N PRO A 315 -11.65 -6.08 18.80
CA PRO A 315 -12.68 -6.73 19.61
C PRO A 315 -13.95 -5.89 19.84
N TRP A 316 -13.80 -4.57 19.92
CA TRP A 316 -14.90 -3.63 20.16
C TRP A 316 -15.46 -3.03 18.88
N LEU A 317 -14.59 -2.83 17.89
CA LEU A 317 -14.90 -2.02 16.72
C LEU A 317 -15.12 -2.86 15.45
N GLY A 318 -14.76 -4.14 15.44
CA GLY A 318 -14.95 -5.01 14.28
C GLY A 318 -13.87 -4.82 13.22
N ASP A 319 -14.22 -5.04 11.95
CA ASP A 319 -13.26 -4.98 10.85
C ASP A 319 -12.85 -3.53 10.53
N MET A 320 -11.62 -3.22 10.89
CA MET A 320 -11.10 -1.87 10.82
C MET A 320 -10.85 -1.39 9.39
N ARG A 321 -10.64 -2.30 8.42
CA ARG A 321 -10.49 -1.94 7.01
C ARG A 321 -11.78 -1.30 6.48
N SER A 322 -12.93 -1.89 6.82
CA SER A 322 -14.24 -1.34 6.43
C SER A 322 -14.51 0.02 7.07
N ARG A 323 -14.23 0.13 8.38
CA ARG A 323 -14.47 1.36 9.16
C ARG A 323 -13.57 2.51 8.74
N PHE A 324 -12.31 2.23 8.43
CA PHE A 324 -11.37 3.22 7.91
C PHE A 324 -11.94 4.00 6.72
N HIS A 325 -12.63 3.34 5.79
CA HIS A 325 -13.17 4.00 4.60
C HIS A 325 -14.35 4.93 4.89
N ILE A 326 -15.17 4.62 5.90
CA ILE A 326 -16.40 5.37 6.23
C ILE A 326 -16.20 6.45 7.30
N GLU A 327 -15.14 6.35 8.12
CA GLU A 327 -14.93 7.25 9.27
C GLU A 327 -13.94 8.38 9.01
N GLN A 328 -13.24 8.36 7.87
CA GLN A 328 -12.36 9.45 7.47
C GLN A 328 -13.12 10.77 7.25
N ARG A 329 -12.54 11.86 7.77
CA ARG A 329 -13.11 13.21 7.77
C ARG A 329 -12.47 14.11 6.71
N TRP A 330 -12.68 13.75 5.45
CA TRP A 330 -12.21 14.54 4.29
C TRP A 330 -12.92 15.89 4.16
N ASP A 331 -14.10 16.00 4.77
CA ASP A 331 -14.92 17.21 4.84
C ASP A 331 -14.34 18.30 5.75
N VAL A 332 -13.41 17.94 6.64
CA VAL A 332 -12.81 18.90 7.59
C VAL A 332 -11.63 19.59 6.92
N PRO A 333 -11.74 20.89 6.57
CA PRO A 333 -10.65 21.60 5.94
C PRO A 333 -9.49 21.77 6.91
N VAL A 334 -8.27 21.52 6.43
CA VAL A 334 -7.05 21.89 7.14
C VAL A 334 -6.71 23.32 6.71
N ALA A 335 -6.93 24.28 7.61
CA ALA A 335 -6.61 25.67 7.33
C ALA A 335 -5.09 25.89 7.30
N HIS A 336 -4.53 26.06 6.10
CA HIS A 336 -3.18 26.57 5.93
C HIS A 336 -3.25 28.11 6.02
N ARG A 337 -2.51 28.69 6.99
CA ARG A 337 -2.41 30.14 7.14
C ARG A 337 -1.41 30.73 6.16
#